data_AF-A0A822Z0T0-F1
#
_entry.id   AF-A0A822Z0T0-F1
#
_cell.length_a   1.000
_cell.length_b   1.000
_cell.length_c   1.000
_cell.angle_alpha   90.00
_cell.angle_beta   90.00
_cell.angle_gamma   90.00
#
_symmetry.space_group_name_H-M   'P 1'
#
loop_
_entity.id
_entity.type
_entity.pdbx_description
1 polymer ?
#
loop_
_entity_poly.entity_id
_entity_poly.type
_entity_poly.pdbx_seq_one_letter_code
_entity_poly.pdbx_strand_id
1 'polypeptide(L)' 'MMTTEDSLNNTLKPITELMVNEQPTSPLAMGAGHLNPNKALDLGLVYDANTEDYVRLLYTLNYTKKELRR' A
#
# COMPACT_ATOMS: atom_id res chain seq x y z
N MET A 1 4.50 3.82 5.25
CA MET A 1 4.05 2.66 6.05
C MET A 1 2.56 2.64 5.93
N MET A 2 1.99 1.55 5.41
CA MET A 2 0.65 1.56 4.83
C MET A 2 -0.50 1.75 5.85
N THR A 3 -0.49 1.01 6.97
CA THR A 3 -1.61 1.01 7.93
C THR A 3 -1.73 2.27 8.79
N THR A 4 -0.68 3.10 8.81
CA THR A 4 -0.62 4.36 9.56
C THR A 4 -0.54 5.59 8.69
N GLU A 5 -0.64 5.44 7.37
CA GLU A 5 -0.73 6.57 6.45
C GLU A 5 -2.05 7.34 6.65
N ASP A 6 -1.99 8.66 6.50
CA ASP A 6 -3.15 9.53 6.57
C ASP A 6 -3.78 9.68 5.18
N SER A 7 -5.05 9.31 5.03
CA SER A 7 -5.81 9.49 3.79
C SER A 7 -6.36 10.93 3.61
N LEU A 8 -6.17 11.78 4.62
CA LEU A 8 -6.64 13.15 4.66
C LEU A 8 -5.48 14.15 4.59
N ASN A 9 -5.74 15.31 4.01
CA ASN A 9 -4.83 16.44 4.00
C ASN A 9 -4.87 17.23 5.33
N ASN A 10 -4.06 18.27 5.42
CA ASN A 10 -3.97 19.16 6.59
C ASN A 10 -5.26 19.96 6.87
N THR A 11 -6.25 19.94 5.97
CA THR A 11 -7.60 20.51 6.17
C THR A 11 -8.64 19.47 6.54
N LEU A 12 -8.22 18.23 6.83
CA LEU A 12 -9.08 17.08 7.13
C LEU A 12 -10.03 16.69 5.98
N LYS A 13 -9.65 17.03 4.74
CA LYS A 13 -10.36 16.60 3.52
C LYS A 13 -9.58 15.47 2.84
N PRO A 14 -10.23 14.64 2.02
CA PRO A 14 -9.52 13.66 1.19
C PRO A 14 -8.39 14.33 0.41
N ILE A 15 -7.26 13.63 0.25
CA ILE A 15 -6.19 14.08 -0.64
C ILE A 15 -6.75 14.10 -2.07
N THR A 16 -6.49 15.15 -2.84
CA THR A 16 -7.09 15.34 -4.17
C THR A 16 -6.05 15.39 -5.28
N GLU A 17 -6.45 14.94 -6.48
CA GLU A 17 -5.62 14.98 -7.67
C GLU A 17 -5.86 16.29 -8.44
N LEU A 18 -4.81 17.11 -8.57
CA LEU A 18 -4.88 18.39 -9.29
C LEU A 18 -5.27 18.22 -10.77
N MET A 19 -4.84 17.12 -11.39
CA MET A 19 -5.09 16.85 -12.82
C MET A 19 -6.52 16.37 -13.10
N VAL A 20 -7.30 16.03 -12.07
CA VAL A 20 -8.65 15.45 -12.19
C VAL A 20 -9.64 16.32 -11.43
N ASN A 21 -9.68 17.63 -11.72
CA ASN A 21 -10.64 18.57 -11.14
C ASN A 21 -10.73 18.50 -9.59
N GLU A 22 -9.59 18.34 -8.92
CA GLU A 22 -9.51 18.21 -7.46
C GLU A 22 -10.39 17.08 -6.88
N GLN A 23 -10.61 16.00 -7.65
CA GLN A 23 -11.31 14.82 -7.16
C GLN A 23 -10.46 14.05 -6.14
N PRO A 24 -11.08 13.31 -5.20
CA PRO A 24 -10.36 12.44 -4.28
C PRO A 24 -9.41 11.49 -5.01
N THR A 25 -8.17 11.43 -4.52
CA THR A 25 -7.08 10.65 -5.08
C THR A 25 -7.36 9.17 -4.92
N SER A 26 -7.15 8.40 -5.98
CA SER A 26 -7.35 6.95 -5.91
C SER A 26 -6.21 6.27 -5.14
N PRO A 27 -6.47 5.13 -4.46
CA PRO A 27 -5.40 4.33 -3.87
C PRO A 27 -4.35 3.84 -4.88
N LEU A 28 -4.69 3.79 -6.17
CA LEU A 28 -3.75 3.48 -7.25
C LEU A 28 -2.70 4.58 -7.42
N ALA A 29 -3.05 5.84 -7.12
CA ALA A 29 -2.15 7.00 -7.22
C ALA A 29 -1.40 7.28 -5.92
N MET A 30 -2.02 7.08 -4.74
CA MET A 30 -1.42 7.45 -3.44
C MET A 30 -1.13 6.28 -2.49
N GLY A 31 -1.43 5.04 -2.85
CA GLY A 31 -1.35 3.92 -1.91
C GLY A 31 -2.39 4.05 -0.80
N ALA A 32 -1.98 3.88 0.46
CA ALA A 32 -2.89 4.08 1.60
C ALA A 32 -3.00 5.55 2.02
N GLY A 33 -2.00 6.38 1.72
CA GLY A 33 -2.07 7.83 1.85
C GLY A 33 -0.72 8.49 2.14
N HIS A 34 -0.75 9.59 2.89
CA HIS A 34 0.44 10.35 3.25
C HIS A 34 1.13 9.75 4.48
N LEU A 35 2.46 9.65 4.45
CA LEU A 35 3.23 9.04 5.54
C LEU A 35 3.04 9.79 6.86
N ASN A 36 2.71 9.05 7.93
CA ASN A 36 2.71 9.57 9.30
C ASN A 36 3.74 8.81 10.16
N PRO A 37 4.98 9.34 10.31
CA PRO A 37 6.05 8.67 11.06
C PRO A 37 5.73 8.45 12.54
N ASN A 38 4.97 9.37 13.15
CA ASN A 38 4.63 9.29 14.56
C ASN A 38 3.64 8.15 14.83
N LYS A 39 2.63 7.99 13.96
CA LYS A 39 1.73 6.83 14.03
C LYS A 39 2.43 5.52 13.68
N ALA A 40 3.36 5.57 12.72
CA ALA A 40 4.18 4.43 12.33
C ALA A 40 5.11 3.90 13.44
N LEU A 41 5.39 4.68 14.48
CA LEU A 41 6.23 4.25 15.60
C LEU A 41 5.54 3.21 16.48
N ASP A 42 4.21 3.27 16.62
CA ASP A 42 3.41 2.34 17.42
C ASP A 42 2.20 1.86 16.61
N LEU A 43 2.46 0.84 15.79
CA LEU A 43 1.55 0.38 14.73
C LEU A 43 0.36 -0.45 15.21
N GLY A 44 0.30 -0.88 16.48
CA GLY A 44 -0.72 -1.79 17.02
C GLY A 44 -0.72 -3.19 16.38
N LEU A 45 -1.00 -3.28 15.07
CA LEU A 45 -0.96 -4.49 14.26
C LEU A 45 -0.10 -4.29 13.00
N VAL A 46 0.69 -5.32 12.67
CA VAL A 46 1.45 -5.40 11.43
C VAL A 46 0.95 -6.60 10.61
N TYR A 47 0.76 -6.40 9.32
CA TYR A 47 0.55 -7.49 8.36
C TYR A 47 1.92 -7.98 7.91
N ASP A 48 2.35 -9.11 8.45
CA ASP A 48 3.63 -9.73 8.10
C ASP A 48 3.45 -10.77 7.00
N ALA A 49 4.49 -10.95 6.17
CA ALA A 49 4.55 -11.94 5.11
C ALA A 49 5.99 -12.40 4.92
N ASN A 50 6.20 -13.71 4.89
CA ASN A 50 7.52 -14.28 4.70
C ASN A 50 7.72 -14.75 3.25
N THR A 51 8.93 -15.19 2.92
CA THR A 51 9.29 -15.63 1.56
C THR A 51 8.40 -16.77 1.04
N GLU A 52 7.94 -17.68 1.91
CA GLU A 52 7.05 -18.78 1.50
C GLU A 52 5.69 -18.27 1.03
N ASP A 53 5.15 -17.23 1.68
CA ASP A 53 3.87 -16.62 1.28
C ASP A 53 3.95 -16.03 -0.14
N TYR A 54 5.07 -15.40 -0.48
CA TYR A 54 5.33 -14.89 -1.83
C TYR A 54 5.52 -16.01 -2.85
N VAL A 55 6.24 -17.08 -2.50
CA VAL A 55 6.38 -18.25 -3.37
C VAL A 55 5.01 -18.88 -3.64
N ARG A 56 4.17 -19.00 -2.62
CA ARG A 56 2.79 -19.51 -2.73
C ARG A 56 1.94 -18.62 -3.63
N LEU A 57 2.01 -17.29 -3.46
CA LEU A 57 1.33 -16.34 -4.35
C LEU A 57 1.72 -16.57 -5.82
N LEU A 58 3.01 -16.68 -6.12
CA LEU A 58 3.46 -16.91 -7.50
C LEU A 58 2.97 -18.25 -8.06
N TYR A 59 2.93 -19.31 -7.24
CA TYR A 59 2.32 -20.56 -7.65
C TYR A 59 0.81 -20.42 -7.94
N THR A 60 0.05 -19.67 -7.14
CA THR A 60 -1.38 -19.43 -7.40
C THR A 60 -1.64 -18.63 -8.68
N LEU A 61 -0.66 -17.83 -9.12
CA LEU A 61 -0.70 -17.10 -10.39
C LEU A 61 -0.26 -17.95 -11.59
N ASN A 62 -0.09 -19.27 -11.42
CA ASN A 62 0.33 -20.24 -12.43
C ASN A 62 1.74 -20.01 -13.01
N TYR A 63 2.65 -19.38 -12.26
CA TYR A 63 4.06 -19.33 -12.68
C TYR A 63 4.69 -20.73 -12.65
N THR A 64 5.40 -21.07 -13.71
CA THR A 64 6.12 -22.34 -13.82
C THR A 64 7.44 -22.29 -13.04
N LYS A 65 7.94 -23.47 -12.64
CA LYS A 65 9.27 -23.59 -12.02
C LYS A 65 10.40 -23.00 -12.87
N LYS A 66 10.23 -22.97 -14.21
CA LYS A 66 11.19 -22.38 -15.14
C LYS A 66 11.17 -20.85 -15.07
N GLU A 67 10.00 -20.23 -14.91
CA GLU A 67 9.86 -18.78 -14.78
C GLU A 67 10.34 -18.27 -13.40
N LEU A 68 10.23 -19.11 -12.37
CA LEU A 68 10.69 -18.80 -11.01
C LEU A 68 12.20 -18.98 -10.81
N ARG A 69 12.85 -19.84 -11.60
CA ARG A 69 14.30 -20.08 -11.54
C ARG A 69 15.00 -19.19 -12.56
N ARG A 70 15.36 -17.97 -12.15
CA ARG A 70 16.28 -17.10 -12.89
C ARG A 70 17.73 -17.50 -12.64
#